data_AF-A0A925NFD3-F1
#
_entry.id   AF-A0A925NFD3-F1
#
_cell.length_a   1.000
_cell.length_b   1.000
_cell.length_c   1.000
_cell.angle_alpha   90.00
_cell.angle_beta   90.00
_cell.angle_gamma   90.00
#
_symmetry.space_group_name_H-M   'P 1'
#
loop_
_entity.id
_entity.type
_entity.pdbx_description
1 polymer ?
#
loop_
_entity_poly.entity_id
_entity_poly.type
_entity_poly.pdbx_seq_one_letter_code
_entity_poly.pdbx_strand_id
1 'polypeptide(L)'
;MGDTRLPLLERDDALQLFATQIQALRGRAHTGGMCVVVHGEAGAGKTSLVIAARHQCADDVEWMCGACEPLIAAPALGPLLDLLSCLPPKLAQAVRSGHAAP
;
A
#
# COMPACT_ATOMS: atom_id res chain seq x y z
N MET A 1 8.76 15.39 -12.05
CA MET A 1 9.07 14.40 -10.99
C MET A 1 9.58 15.20 -9.80
N GLY A 2 8.70 15.51 -8.85
CA GLY A 2 9.02 16.40 -7.72
C GLY A 2 9.92 15.69 -6.69
N ASP A 3 10.77 16.46 -6.04
CA ASP A 3 11.72 15.99 -5.04
C ASP A 3 11.01 15.34 -3.84
N THR A 4 11.23 14.03 -3.65
CA THR A 4 10.65 13.22 -2.58
C THR A 4 11.25 13.47 -1.20
N ARG A 5 12.23 14.39 -1.09
CA ARG A 5 12.88 14.75 0.18
C ARG A 5 12.31 16.01 0.84
N LEU A 6 11.33 16.67 0.22
CA LEU A 6 10.74 17.87 0.81
C LEU A 6 9.75 17.48 1.93
N PRO A 7 9.87 18.09 3.13
CA PRO A 7 8.95 17.83 4.24
C PRO A 7 7.52 18.21 3.85
N LEU A 8 6.57 17.35 4.20
CA LEU A 8 5.14 17.56 3.94
C LEU A 8 4.50 18.40 5.05
N LEU A 9 4.90 19.66 5.18
CA LEU A 9 4.51 20.55 6.28
C LEU A 9 3.00 20.61 6.57
N GLU A 10 2.15 20.62 5.55
CA GLU A 10 0.68 20.65 5.71
C GLU A 10 0.07 19.25 5.95
N ARG A 11 0.86 18.18 5.87
CA ARG A 11 0.42 16.77 5.94
C ARG A 11 1.20 15.94 6.95
N ASP A 12 1.98 16.58 7.82
CA ASP A 12 2.74 15.88 8.86
C ASP A 12 1.83 15.05 9.75
N ASP A 13 0.65 15.56 10.14
CA ASP A 13 -0.32 14.80 10.95
C ASP A 13 -0.80 13.52 10.23
N ALA A 14 -1.11 13.62 8.93
CA ALA A 14 -1.56 12.47 8.14
C ALA A 14 -0.43 11.46 7.95
N LEU A 15 0.81 11.93 7.81
CA LEU A 15 2.00 11.10 7.71
C LEU A 15 2.29 10.37 9.04
N GLN A 16 2.21 11.08 10.17
CA GLN A 16 2.33 10.49 11.50
C GLN A 16 1.22 9.46 11.80
N LEU A 17 0.01 9.69 11.27
CA LEU A 17 -1.07 8.71 11.37
C LEU A 17 -0.69 7.39 10.67
N PHE A 18 -0.11 7.43 9.46
CA PHE A 18 0.39 6.23 8.79
C PHE A 18 1.39 5.46 9.64
N ALA A 19 2.41 6.15 10.16
CA ALA A 19 3.43 5.52 11.01
C ALA A 19 2.81 4.88 12.26
N THR A 20 1.90 5.59 12.93
CA THR A 20 1.20 5.10 14.13
C THR A 20 0.39 3.84 13.83
N GLN A 21 -0.35 3.79 12.72
CA GLN A 21 -1.15 2.62 12.36
C GLN A 21 -0.28 1.41 11.98
N ILE A 22 0.83 1.62 11.28
CA ILE A 22 1.79 0.55 10.96
C ILE A 22 2.36 -0.06 12.25
N GLN A 23 2.79 0.78 13.20
CA GLN A 23 3.30 0.30 14.48
C GLN A 23 2.22 -0.43 15.30
N ALA A 24 0.98 0.08 15.29
CA ALA A 24 -0.14 -0.57 15.95
C ALA A 24 -0.45 -1.97 15.37
N LEU A 25 -0.30 -2.16 14.06
CA LEU A 25 -0.46 -3.48 13.43
C LEU A 25 0.65 -4.45 13.83
N ARG A 26 1.90 -3.99 13.92
CA ARG A 26 3.04 -4.82 14.34
C ARG A 26 2.90 -5.33 15.78
N GLY A 27 2.32 -4.52 16.67
CA GLY A 27 2.11 -4.87 18.07
C GLY A 27 0.96 -5.87 18.31
N ARG A 28 0.14 -6.19 17.30
CA ARG A 28 -0.98 -7.13 17.44
C ARG A 28 -0.53 -8.56 17.18
N ALA A 29 -1.01 -9.48 18.00
CA ALA A 29 -0.82 -10.91 17.77
C ALA A 29 -1.65 -11.36 16.55
N HIS A 30 -1.04 -11.36 15.36
CA HIS A 30 -1.41 -11.95 14.04
C HIS A 30 -2.90 -12.02 13.62
N THR A 31 -3.80 -11.33 14.30
CA THR A 31 -5.25 -11.40 14.10
C THR A 31 -5.74 -10.03 13.63
N GLY A 32 -6.12 -9.98 12.35
CA GLY A 32 -6.71 -8.81 11.71
C GLY A 32 -5.78 -8.05 10.78
N GLY A 33 -6.37 -7.12 10.04
CA GLY A 33 -5.69 -6.18 9.15
C GLY A 33 -6.34 -4.81 9.24
N MET A 34 -5.80 -3.84 8.51
CA MET A 34 -6.35 -2.49 8.44
C MET A 34 -6.50 -2.07 6.98
N CYS A 35 -7.58 -1.36 6.69
CA CYS A 35 -7.76 -0.65 5.44
C CYS A 35 -7.76 0.85 5.75
N VAL A 36 -6.91 1.60 5.05
CA VAL A 36 -6.83 3.06 5.15
C VAL A 36 -7.17 3.62 3.79
N VAL A 37 -8.04 4.63 3.75
CA VAL A 37 -8.40 5.30 2.51
C VAL A 37 -7.98 6.75 2.55
N VAL A 38 -7.17 7.16 1.58
CA VAL A 38 -6.69 8.53 1.43
C VAL A 38 -7.55 9.25 0.40
N HIS A 39 -8.39 10.16 0.87
CA HIS A 39 -9.28 10.97 0.03
C HIS A 39 -8.87 12.43 -0.02
N GLY A 40 -9.33 13.14 -1.04
CA GLY A 40 -9.05 14.55 -1.25
C GLY A 40 -9.10 14.92 -2.73
N GLU A 41 -9.04 16.22 -3.01
CA GLU A 41 -9.13 16.79 -4.36
C GLU A 41 -8.02 16.28 -5.28
N ALA A 42 -8.27 16.30 -6.60
CA ALA A 42 -7.24 16.02 -7.59
C ALA A 42 -6.06 16.98 -7.39
N GLY A 43 -4.83 16.46 -7.40
CA GLY A 43 -3.64 17.29 -7.15
C GLY A 43 -3.36 17.61 -5.68
N ALA A 44 -4.21 17.24 -4.71
CA ALA A 44 -4.00 17.53 -3.29
C ALA A 44 -2.82 16.76 -2.61
N GLY A 45 -1.92 16.15 -3.39
CA GLY A 45 -0.71 15.51 -2.87
C GLY A 45 -0.89 14.10 -2.26
N LYS A 46 -2.01 13.42 -2.51
CA LYS A 46 -2.30 12.07 -1.96
C LYS A 46 -1.19 11.05 -2.28
N THR A 47 -0.73 11.03 -3.53
CA THR A 47 0.37 10.14 -3.95
C THR A 47 1.68 10.49 -3.24
N SER A 48 1.98 11.79 -3.09
CA SER A 48 3.17 12.24 -2.36
C SER A 48 3.14 11.82 -0.90
N LEU A 49 1.97 11.87 -0.24
CA LEU A 49 1.79 11.40 1.13
C LEU A 49 2.11 9.90 1.27
N VAL A 50 1.59 9.05 0.39
CA VAL A 50 1.85 7.59 0.43
C VAL A 50 3.33 7.30 0.15
N ILE A 51 3.95 8.02 -0.78
CA ILE A 51 5.39 7.90 -1.06
C ILE A 51 6.23 8.31 0.16
N ALA A 52 5.89 9.41 0.82
CA ALA A 52 6.57 9.85 2.04
C ALA A 52 6.41 8.83 3.18
N ALA A 53 5.20 8.28 3.39
CA ALA A 53 4.97 7.22 4.36
C ALA A 53 5.82 5.98 4.08
N ARG A 54 5.92 5.58 2.81
CA ARG A 54 6.82 4.51 2.37
C ARG A 54 8.27 4.79 2.72
N HIS A 55 8.76 6.00 2.47
CA HIS A 55 10.13 6.36 2.81
C HIS A 55 10.38 6.37 4.32
N GLN A 56 9.44 6.88 5.11
CA GLN A 56 9.58 6.98 6.56
C GLN A 56 9.53 5.61 7.25
N CYS A 57 8.72 4.67 6.75
CA CYS A 57 8.49 3.36 7.35
C CYS A 57 9.04 2.22 6.47
N ALA A 58 10.07 2.49 5.65
CA ALA A 58 10.59 1.53 4.67
C ALA A 58 11.13 0.25 5.32
N ASP A 59 11.74 0.39 6.50
CA ASP A 59 12.38 -0.71 7.22
C ASP A 59 11.41 -1.47 8.15
N ASP A 60 10.19 -0.95 8.34
CA ASP A 60 9.21 -1.52 9.27
C ASP A 60 8.35 -2.62 8.65
N VAL A 61 8.09 -2.53 7.34
CA VAL A 61 7.19 -3.41 6.59
C VAL A 61 7.63 -3.57 5.14
N GLU A 62 7.23 -4.66 4.50
CA GLU A 62 7.39 -4.83 3.06
C GLU A 62 6.34 -4.01 2.30
N TRP A 63 6.78 -3.19 1.36
CA TRP A 63 5.91 -2.28 0.59
C TRP A 63 5.63 -2.83 -0.80
N MET A 64 4.34 -2.93 -1.13
CA MET A 64 3.86 -3.34 -2.44
C MET A 64 2.95 -2.25 -3.02
N CYS A 65 3.10 -1.93 -4.31
CA CYS A 65 2.35 -0.86 -4.95
C CYS A 65 1.76 -1.35 -6.27
N GLY A 66 0.43 -1.31 -6.39
CA GLY A 66 -0.28 -1.52 -7.64
C GLY A 66 -0.65 -0.19 -8.30
N ALA A 67 -0.81 -0.20 -9.62
CA ALA A 67 -1.35 0.95 -10.35
C ALA A 67 -2.88 0.98 -10.23
N CYS A 68 -3.43 2.19 -10.15
CA CYS A 68 -4.85 2.40 -10.37
C CYS A 68 -5.04 2.76 -11.85
N GLU A 69 -5.48 1.81 -12.65
CA GLU A 69 -5.73 2.02 -14.08
C GLU A 69 -7.18 2.46 -14.31
N PRO A 70 -7.44 3.47 -15.16
CA PRO A 70 -8.80 3.95 -15.45
C PRO A 70 -9.54 3.01 -16.41
N LEU A 71 -9.64 1.73 -16.07
CA LEU A 71 -10.29 0.72 -16.87
C LEU A 71 -11.80 0.68 -16.57
N ILE A 72 -12.61 0.74 -17.62
CA ILE A 72 -14.08 0.61 -17.53
C ILE A 72 -14.47 -0.79 -16.99
N ALA A 73 -13.72 -1.82 -17.38
CA ALA A 73 -13.84 -3.18 -16.86
C ALA A 73 -12.46 -3.68 -16.47
N ALA A 74 -12.06 -3.42 -15.22
CA ALA A 74 -10.80 -3.92 -14.70
C ALA A 74 -10.83 -5.46 -14.62
N PRO A 75 -9.76 -6.16 -15.07
CA PRO A 75 -9.64 -7.60 -14.88
C PRO A 75 -9.74 -7.96 -13.40
N ALA A 76 -10.47 -9.04 -13.08
CA ALA A 76 -10.57 -9.53 -11.72
C ALA A 76 -9.17 -9.82 -11.17
N LEU A 77 -8.87 -9.25 -10.00
CA LEU A 77 -7.57 -9.39 -9.32
C LEU A 77 -6.35 -8.91 -10.13
N GLY A 78 -6.54 -8.14 -11.23
CA GLY A 78 -5.43 -7.65 -12.07
C GLY A 78 -4.27 -7.05 -11.27
N PRO A 79 -4.50 -6.07 -10.39
CA PRO A 79 -3.44 -5.48 -9.57
C PRO A 79 -2.71 -6.48 -8.65
N LEU A 80 -3.38 -7.54 -8.19
CA LEU A 80 -2.73 -8.58 -7.39
C LEU A 80 -1.83 -9.47 -8.26
N LEU A 81 -2.28 -9.78 -9.49
CA LEU A 81 -1.53 -10.58 -10.45
C LEU A 81 -0.25 -9.86 -10.91
N ASP A 82 -0.32 -8.54 -11.09
CA ASP A 82 0.85 -7.71 -11.43
C ASP A 82 1.91 -7.75 -10.32
N LEU A 83 1.49 -7.93 -9.08
CA LEU A 83 2.35 -7.98 -7.90
C LEU A 83 2.98 -9.36 -7.63
N LEU A 84 2.68 -10.41 -8.42
CA LEU A 84 3.17 -11.77 -8.16
C LEU A 84 4.69 -11.89 -8.03
N SER A 85 5.45 -11.04 -8.74
CA SER A 85 6.91 -11.03 -8.69
C SER A 85 7.47 -10.43 -7.39
N CYS A 86 6.67 -9.63 -6.68
CA CYS A 86 7.02 -8.98 -5.42
C CYS A 86 6.42 -9.69 -4.20
N LEU A 87 5.59 -10.73 -4.40
CA LEU A 87 5.00 -11.49 -3.30
C LEU A 87 5.99 -12.55 -2.76
N PRO A 88 5.86 -12.94 -1.48
CA PRO A 88 6.55 -14.10 -0.94
C PRO A 88 6.31 -15.34 -1.83
N PRO A 89 7.34 -16.17 -2.12
CA PRO A 89 7.23 -17.24 -3.11
C PRO A 89 6.07 -18.22 -2.89
N LYS A 90 5.79 -18.58 -1.63
CA LYS A 90 4.67 -19.45 -1.27
C LYS A 90 3.31 -18.83 -1.62
N LEU A 91 3.15 -17.52 -1.37
CA LEU A 91 1.92 -16.80 -1.67
C LEU A 91 1.76 -16.59 -3.17
N ALA A 92 2.83 -16.20 -3.87
CA ALA A 92 2.82 -16.08 -5.32
C ALA A 92 2.40 -17.40 -5.99
N GLN A 93 2.95 -18.53 -5.53
CA GLN A 93 2.59 -19.84 -6.04
C GLN A 93 1.13 -20.20 -5.72
N ALA A 94 0.65 -19.90 -4.51
CA ALA A 94 -0.74 -20.14 -4.13
C ALA A 94 -1.72 -19.39 -5.05
N VAL A 95 -1.47 -18.10 -5.30
CA VAL A 95 -2.27 -17.28 -6.22
C VAL A 95 -2.24 -17.86 -7.64
N ARG A 96 -1.07 -18.25 -8.16
CA ARG A 96 -0.93 -18.87 -9.49
C ARG A 96 -1.66 -20.20 -9.61
N SER A 97 -1.60 -21.02 -8.55
CA SER A 97 -2.21 -22.34 -8.55
C SER A 97 -3.73 -22.30 -8.48
N GLY A 98 -4.31 -21.17 -8.02
CA GLY A 98 -5.75 -20.97 -7.92
C GLY A 98 -6.43 -22.07 -7.10
N HIS A 99 -6.59 -21.87 -5.79
CA HIS A 99 -7.37 -22.83 -5.00
C HIS A 99 -8.86 -22.58 -5.28
N ALA A 100 -9.49 -23.43 -6.10
CA ALA A 100 -10.93 -23.56 -6.08
C ALA A 100 -11.28 -24.14 -4.71
N ALA A 101 -11.85 -23.34 -3.80
CA ALA A 101 -12.47 -23.90 -2.61
C ALA A 101 -13.54 -24.91 -3.06
N PRO A 102 -13.61 -26.09 -2.42
CA PRO A 102 -14.66 -27.08 -2.73
C PRO A 102 -16.06 -26.56 -2.42
#